data_AF-A0A133ZEK2-F1
#
_entry.id   AF-A0A133ZEK2-F1
#
_cell.length_a   1.000
_cell.length_b   1.000
_cell.length_c   1.000
_cell.angle_alpha   90.00
_cell.angle_beta   90.00
_cell.angle_gamma   90.00
#
_symmetry.space_group_name_H-M   'P 1'
#
loop_
_entity.id
_entity.type
_entity.pdbx_description
1 polymer ?
#
loop_
_entity_poly.entity_id
_entity_poly.type
_entity_poly.pdbx_seq_one_letter_code
_entity_poly.pdbx_strand_id
1 'polypeptide(L)'
;MTLVLTFLAAAIASIVWYAAGPQNHMKIGALALMYWGAAIMWCVDGINNLIEGEGFIEIVEAETMIDDAILGLTVIVLGLVAWSIYLFIKDPKGTIRQSLRRTK
;
A
#
# COMPACT_ATOMS: atom_id res chain seq x y z
N MET A 1 11.78 7.38 6.81
CA MET A 1 11.64 7.24 5.32
C MET A 1 10.38 6.48 4.85
N THR A 2 9.75 5.73 5.75
CA THR A 2 8.51 4.95 5.54
C THR A 2 7.33 5.76 4.99
N LEU A 3 7.16 7.00 5.48
CA LEU A 3 6.08 7.91 5.09
C LEU A 3 6.08 8.19 3.58
N VAL A 4 7.23 8.54 3.02
CA VAL A 4 7.36 8.91 1.60
C VAL A 4 7.02 7.73 0.70
N LEU A 5 7.52 6.54 1.04
CA LEU A 5 7.27 5.31 0.28
C LEU A 5 5.78 4.94 0.30
N THR A 6 5.13 5.05 1.45
CA THR A 6 3.72 4.67 1.59
C THR A 6 2.76 5.68 0.98
N PHE A 7 3.09 6.98 1.03
CA PHE A 7 2.39 8.00 0.24
C PHE A 7 2.53 7.76 -1.26
N LEU A 8 3.73 7.43 -1.74
CA LEU A 8 3.94 7.12 -3.16
C LEU A 8 3.12 5.92 -3.59
N ALA A 9 3.13 4.84 -2.81
CA ALA A 9 2.33 3.65 -3.07
C ALA A 9 0.82 3.95 -3.04
N ALA A 10 0.35 4.75 -2.08
CA ALA A 10 -1.04 5.18 -1.98
C ALA A 10 -1.46 6.02 -3.20
N ALA A 11 -0.64 7.00 -3.60
CA ALA A 11 -0.89 7.84 -4.76
C ALA A 11 -0.95 7.03 -6.06
N ILE A 12 0.02 6.13 -6.28
CA ILE A 12 0.02 5.24 -7.45
C ILE A 12 -1.23 4.35 -7.44
N ALA A 13 -1.56 3.72 -6.33
CA ALA A 13 -2.76 2.87 -6.22
C ALA A 13 -4.05 3.66 -6.49
N SER A 14 -4.15 4.90 -6.00
CA SER A 14 -5.27 5.81 -6.28
C SER A 14 -5.35 6.23 -7.74
N ILE A 15 -4.22 6.57 -8.37
CA ILE A 15 -4.16 6.92 -9.80
C ILE A 15 -4.57 5.72 -10.66
N VAL A 16 -4.04 4.53 -10.38
CA VAL A 16 -4.39 3.30 -11.08
C VAL A 16 -5.86 2.96 -10.87
N TRP A 17 -6.39 3.15 -9.66
CA TRP A 17 -7.81 2.97 -9.38
C TRP A 17 -8.68 3.94 -10.20
N TYR A 18 -8.29 5.22 -10.26
CA TYR A 18 -8.99 6.24 -11.04
C TYR A 18 -8.94 5.97 -12.55
N ALA A 19 -7.77 5.60 -13.08
CA ALA A 19 -7.56 5.32 -14.50
C ALA A 19 -8.30 4.06 -14.99
N ALA A 20 -8.50 3.07 -14.12
CA ALA A 20 -9.20 1.83 -14.47
C ALA A 20 -10.72 2.02 -14.68
N GLY A 21 -11.28 3.18 -14.35
CA GLY A 21 -12.66 3.56 -14.67
C GLY A 21 -13.76 2.74 -13.98
N PRO A 22 -15.04 2.92 -14.37
CA PRO A 22 -16.21 2.29 -13.72
C PRO A 22 -16.24 0.76 -13.81
N GLN A 23 -15.48 0.17 -14.73
CA GLN A 23 -15.39 -1.28 -14.92
C GLN A 23 -14.33 -1.94 -14.04
N ASN A 24 -13.73 -1.21 -13.10
CA ASN A 24 -12.62 -1.71 -12.29
C ASN A 24 -13.09 -2.73 -11.22
N HIS A 25 -13.34 -3.96 -11.67
CA HIS A 25 -13.65 -5.11 -10.83
C HIS A 25 -12.43 -5.61 -10.02
N MET A 26 -11.23 -5.05 -10.23
CA MET A 26 -10.00 -5.49 -9.56
C MET A 26 -9.84 -4.94 -8.14
N LYS A 27 -10.88 -4.28 -7.58
CA LYS A 27 -10.90 -3.83 -6.18
C LYS A 27 -9.66 -3.05 -5.75
N ILE A 28 -9.08 -2.25 -6.66
CA ILE A 28 -7.86 -1.47 -6.43
C ILE A 28 -8.08 -0.42 -5.34
N GLY A 29 -9.32 0.05 -5.16
CA GLY A 29 -9.69 0.94 -4.06
C GLY A 29 -9.38 0.37 -2.68
N ALA A 30 -9.48 -0.96 -2.49
CA ALA A 30 -9.10 -1.59 -1.22
C ALA A 30 -7.57 -1.49 -0.99
N LEU A 31 -6.77 -1.70 -2.02
CA LEU A 31 -5.31 -1.54 -1.97
C LEU A 31 -4.92 -0.09 -1.68
N ALA A 32 -5.58 0.87 -2.34
CA ALA A 32 -5.37 2.29 -2.10
C ALA A 32 -5.68 2.66 -0.65
N LEU A 33 -6.82 2.21 -0.10
CA LEU A 33 -7.18 2.46 1.29
C LEU A 33 -6.19 1.85 2.29
N MET A 34 -5.63 0.67 2.00
CA MET A 34 -4.59 0.07 2.84
C MET A 34 -3.34 0.95 2.92
N TYR A 35 -2.86 1.45 1.77
CA TYR A 35 -1.69 2.34 1.75
C TYR A 35 -1.96 3.71 2.33
N TRP A 36 -3.16 4.28 2.11
CA TRP A 36 -3.56 5.52 2.77
C TRP A 36 -3.63 5.36 4.30
N GLY A 37 -4.14 4.23 4.79
CA GLY A 37 -4.12 3.91 6.23
C GLY A 37 -2.70 3.84 6.79
N ALA A 38 -1.79 3.18 6.09
CA ALA A 38 -0.38 3.13 6.49
C ALA A 38 0.28 4.52 6.45
N ALA A 39 0.02 5.31 5.41
CA ALA A 39 0.53 6.68 5.31
C ALA A 39 0.02 7.58 6.45
N ILE A 40 -1.25 7.46 6.82
CA ILE A 40 -1.83 8.20 7.96
C ILE A 40 -1.18 7.77 9.28
N MET A 41 -0.91 6.48 9.49
CA MET A 41 -0.18 6.00 10.68
C MET A 41 1.16 6.70 10.82
N TRP A 42 2.00 6.70 9.78
CA TRP A 42 3.29 7.37 9.82
C TRP A 42 3.19 8.91 9.82
N CYS A 43 2.09 9.49 9.32
CA CYS A 43 1.83 10.93 9.53
C CYS A 43 1.67 11.27 11.01
N VAL A 44 1.00 10.41 11.77
CA VAL A 44 0.81 10.61 13.22
C VAL A 44 2.16 10.57 13.93
N ASP A 45 3.03 9.62 13.57
CA ASP A 45 4.40 9.56 14.09
C ASP A 45 5.15 10.87 13.80
N GLY A 46 5.09 11.40 12.58
CA GLY A 46 5.72 12.68 12.24
C GLY A 46 5.14 13.88 13.01
N ILE A 47 3.83 13.88 13.33
CA ILE A 47 3.24 14.90 14.20
C ILE A 47 3.75 14.77 15.63
N ASN A 48 3.92 13.55 16.14
CA ASN A 48 4.48 13.33 17.46
C ASN A 48 5.91 13.88 17.57
N ASN A 49 6.75 13.63 16.56
CA ASN A 49 8.13 14.13 16.52
C ASN A 49 8.16 15.68 16.50
N LEU A 50 7.24 16.33 15.77
CA LEU A 50 7.09 17.79 15.83
C LEU A 50 6.74 18.32 17.22
N ILE A 51 5.89 17.61 17.97
CA ILE A 51 5.52 17.98 19.34
C ILE A 51 6.72 17.85 20.29
N GLU A 52 7.59 16.88 20.05
CA GLU A 52 8.82 16.63 20.81
C GLU A 52 9.96 17.61 20.43
N GLY A 53 9.76 18.44 19.41
CA GLY A 53 10.72 19.45 18.97
C GLY A 53 11.67 18.97 17.86
N GLU A 54 11.40 17.80 17.30
CA GLU A 54 12.14 17.20 16.18
C GLU A 54 11.51 17.58 14.83
N GLY A 55 12.13 17.13 13.74
CA GLY A 55 11.61 17.36 12.39
C GLY A 55 10.43 16.44 12.06
N PHE A 56 9.47 16.91 11.27
CA PHE A 56 8.38 16.04 10.75
C PHE A 56 8.91 14.88 9.91
N ILE A 57 9.99 15.12 9.17
CA ILE A 57 10.81 14.08 8.53
C ILE A 57 12.19 14.25 9.10
N GLU A 58 12.62 13.27 9.89
CA GLU A 58 13.97 13.25 10.41
C GLU A 58 14.96 12.77 9.35
N ILE A 59 16.10 13.46 9.34
CA ILE A 59 17.29 13.05 8.60
C ILE A 59 18.29 12.62 9.65
N VAL A 60 18.32 11.31 9.88
CA VAL A 60 19.18 10.65 10.87
C VAL A 60 20.37 10.02 10.13
N GLU A 61 21.18 9.23 10.82
CA GLU A 61 22.28 8.46 10.25
C GLU A 61 21.80 7.54 9.10
N ALA A 62 22.71 7.27 8.15
CA ALA A 62 22.35 6.52 6.94
C ALA A 62 21.82 5.10 7.24
N GLU A 63 22.32 4.44 8.28
CA GLU A 63 21.90 3.08 8.65
C GLU A 63 20.43 3.05 9.10
N THR A 64 20.01 3.97 9.96
CA THR A 64 18.62 4.05 10.43
C THR A 64 17.66 4.45 9.32
N MET A 65 18.09 5.34 8.42
CA MET A 65 17.30 5.71 7.24
C MET A 65 17.08 4.53 6.28
N ILE A 66 18.07 3.64 6.15
CA ILE A 66 17.97 2.43 5.32
C ILE A 66 17.02 1.43 5.95
N ASP A 67 17.11 1.19 7.26
CA ASP A 67 16.20 0.28 7.97
C ASP A 67 14.74 0.73 7.84
N ASP A 68 14.49 2.03 8.00
CA ASP A 68 13.19 2.65 7.75
C ASP A 68 12.70 2.45 6.30
N ALA A 69 13.59 2.61 5.32
CA ALA A 69 13.24 2.43 3.93
C ALA A 69 12.88 0.96 3.62
N ILE A 70 13.62 0.01 4.21
CA ILE A 70 13.32 -1.43 4.12
C ILE A 70 11.97 -1.74 4.75
N LEU A 71 11.66 -1.14 5.90
CA LEU A 71 10.36 -1.29 6.55
C LEU A 71 9.23 -0.78 5.66
N GLY A 72 9.40 0.42 5.07
CA GLY A 72 8.44 0.99 4.13
C GLY A 72 8.21 0.12 2.90
N LEU A 73 9.29 -0.40 2.29
CA LEU A 73 9.20 -1.35 1.17
C LEU A 73 8.49 -2.65 1.57
N THR A 74 8.77 -3.17 2.75
CA THR A 74 8.14 -4.38 3.28
C THR A 74 6.64 -4.21 3.39
N VAL A 75 6.16 -3.07 3.91
CA VAL A 75 4.73 -2.77 4.01
C VAL A 75 4.07 -2.68 2.62
N ILE A 76 4.76 -2.11 1.62
CA ILE A 76 4.26 -2.10 0.24
C ILE A 76 4.11 -3.53 -0.29
N VAL A 77 5.13 -4.38 -0.13
CA VAL A 77 5.07 -5.78 -0.58
C VAL A 77 3.93 -6.53 0.11
N LEU A 78 3.80 -6.39 1.44
CA LEU A 78 2.72 -7.03 2.20
C LEU A 78 1.34 -6.54 1.77
N GLY A 79 1.17 -5.26 1.48
CA GLY A 79 -0.07 -4.70 0.95
C GLY A 79 -0.47 -5.32 -0.39
N LEU A 80 0.48 -5.43 -1.33
CA LEU A 80 0.27 -6.10 -2.61
C LEU A 80 -0.11 -7.57 -2.44
N VAL A 81 0.58 -8.29 -1.56
CA VAL A 81 0.32 -9.71 -1.30
C VAL A 81 -1.07 -9.91 -0.70
N ALA A 82 -1.43 -9.16 0.34
CA ALA A 82 -2.74 -9.23 0.97
C ALA A 82 -3.87 -8.89 0.00
N TRP A 83 -3.69 -7.86 -0.84
CA TRP A 83 -4.64 -7.53 -1.90
C TRP A 83 -4.76 -8.62 -2.97
N SER A 84 -3.65 -9.26 -3.35
CA SER A 84 -3.64 -10.36 -4.30
C SER A 84 -4.42 -11.57 -3.77
N ILE A 85 -4.23 -11.92 -2.51
CA ILE A 85 -5.02 -12.95 -1.81
C ILE A 85 -6.51 -12.57 -1.82
N TYR A 86 -6.83 -11.33 -1.47
CA TYR A 86 -8.21 -10.83 -1.47
C TYR A 86 -8.86 -10.91 -2.87
N LEU A 87 -8.10 -10.60 -3.92
CA LEU A 87 -8.54 -10.76 -5.30
C LEU A 87 -8.82 -12.21 -5.66
N PHE A 88 -7.94 -13.14 -5.29
CA PHE A 88 -8.13 -14.56 -5.58
C PHE A 88 -9.36 -15.15 -4.87
N ILE A 89 -9.62 -14.72 -3.64
CA ILE A 89 -10.82 -15.16 -2.89
C ILE A 89 -12.10 -14.64 -3.56
N LYS A 90 -12.11 -13.36 -3.95
CA LYS A 90 -13.29 -12.73 -4.53
C LYS A 90 -13.50 -13.10 -6.00
N ASP A 91 -12.43 -13.51 -6.70
CA ASP A 91 -12.38 -13.87 -8.11
C ASP A 91 -13.35 -13.03 -8.97
N PRO A 92 -13.18 -11.69 -8.98
CA PRO A 92 -14.18 -10.79 -9.56
C PRO A 92 -14.35 -10.97 -11.07
N LYS A 93 -13.35 -11.56 -11.75
CA LYS A 93 -13.40 -11.91 -13.18
C LYS A 93 -13.83 -13.35 -13.43
N GLY A 94 -14.03 -14.16 -12.39
CA GLY A 94 -14.35 -15.59 -12.51
C GLY A 94 -13.26 -16.42 -13.17
N THR A 95 -12.05 -15.88 -13.35
CA THR A 95 -10.98 -16.51 -14.13
C THR A 95 -10.48 -17.79 -13.46
N ILE A 96 -10.39 -17.80 -12.13
CA ILE A 96 -9.98 -18.99 -11.37
C ILE A 96 -11.05 -20.07 -11.50
N ARG A 97 -12.33 -19.70 -11.30
CA ARG A 97 -13.44 -20.64 -11.43
C ARG A 97 -13.59 -21.21 -12.84
N GLN A 98 -13.33 -20.41 -13.88
CA GLN A 98 -13.34 -20.87 -15.27
C GLN A 98 -12.19 -21.82 -15.59
N SER A 99 -10.99 -21.54 -15.09
CA SER A 99 -9.82 -22.43 -15.26
C SER A 99 -10.02 -23.79 -14.58
N LEU A 100 -10.57 -23.79 -13.36
CA LEU A 100 -10.90 -25.04 -12.64
C LEU A 100 -11.99 -25.86 -13.34
N ARG A 101 -13.00 -25.21 -13.95
CA ARG A 101 -14.06 -25.89 -14.71
C ARG A 101 -13.59 -26.52 -16.02
N ARG A 102 -12.57 -25.96 -16.68
CA ARG A 102 -11.98 -26.53 -17.91
C ARG A 102 -11.11 -27.78 -17.67
N THR A 103 -10.74 -28.02 -16.42
CA THR A 103 -9.88 -29.16 -16.05
C THR A 103 -10.70 -30.38 -15.60
N LYS A 104 -12.03 -30.23 -15.45
CA LYS A 104 -12.99 -31.33 -15.27
C LYS A 104 -13.65 -31.67 -16.60
#